data_AF-A0A8H7W8E0-F1
#
_entry.id   AF-A0A8H7W8E0-F1
#
_cell.length_a   1.000
_cell.length_b   1.000
_cell.length_c   1.000
_cell.angle_alpha   90.00
_cell.angle_beta   90.00
_cell.angle_gamma   90.00
#
_symmetry.space_group_name_H-M   'P 1'
#
loop_
_entity.id
_entity.type
_entity.pdbx_description
1 polymer ?
#
loop_
_entity_poly.entity_id
_entity_poly.type
_entity_poly.pdbx_seq_one_letter_code
_entity_poly.pdbx_strand_id
1 'polypeptide(L)'
;MVDLCSEKSRVEKALRATLQESVDAGVPEIVAAISSSKGIPLSSSTNCAEIETSKDIDINNVFGIGSITKVFVAVVIFQLIEERKLTLSTRLGDILPPDILDGIANAADATIDILLNHTSGVESWEDDPIWIAEGRGMRSTYFEGFEKPGEGPVTSRYHWATEIFIKDAGICPAFTRPSGFLINASASNLSVEWTAGGIVSSAPDLLKSIIALRDGRLASPSFLEVMKTWRT
;
A
#
# COMPACT_ATOMS: atom_id res chain seq x y z
N MET A 1 -10.46 -32.12 21.45
CA MET A 1 -9.69 -31.95 20.21
C MET A 1 -10.59 -31.19 19.25
N VAL A 2 -10.28 -29.93 18.92
CA VAL A 2 -11.12 -29.12 18.01
C VAL A 2 -10.90 -29.64 16.60
N ASP A 3 -11.98 -29.95 15.89
CA ASP A 3 -11.90 -30.33 14.48
C ASP A 3 -11.54 -29.08 13.64
N LEU A 4 -10.33 -29.11 13.08
CA LEU A 4 -9.76 -28.02 12.28
C LEU A 4 -10.63 -27.70 11.05
N CYS A 5 -11.36 -28.67 10.48
CA CYS A 5 -12.28 -28.45 9.37
C CYS A 5 -13.50 -27.64 9.81
N SER A 6 -14.14 -28.01 10.92
CA SER A 6 -15.27 -27.25 11.49
C SER A 6 -14.86 -25.83 11.91
N GLU A 7 -13.66 -25.66 12.48
CA GLU A 7 -13.14 -24.38 12.91
C GLU A 7 -12.86 -23.46 11.71
N LYS A 8 -12.23 -24.02 10.65
CA LYS A 8 -11.98 -23.33 9.38
C LYS A 8 -13.29 -22.81 8.78
N SER A 9 -14.29 -23.67 8.63
CA SER A 9 -15.59 -23.32 8.03
C SER A 9 -16.32 -22.22 8.82
N ARG A 10 -16.25 -22.27 10.16
CA ARG A 10 -16.85 -21.24 11.03
C ARG A 10 -16.18 -19.87 10.83
N VAL A 11 -14.86 -19.83 10.80
CA VAL A 11 -14.09 -18.58 10.64
C VAL A 11 -14.31 -18.00 9.25
N GLU A 12 -14.34 -18.83 8.20
CA GLU A 12 -14.62 -18.40 6.84
C GLU A 12 -16.00 -17.75 6.70
N LYS A 13 -17.03 -18.36 7.30
CA LYS A 13 -18.38 -17.78 7.32
C LYS A 13 -18.43 -16.44 8.06
N ALA A 14 -17.74 -16.33 9.20
CA ALA A 14 -17.67 -15.09 9.97
C ALA A 14 -16.95 -13.99 9.19
N LEU A 15 -15.80 -14.31 8.57
CA LEU A 15 -15.06 -13.38 7.72
C LEU A 15 -15.94 -12.86 6.58
N ARG A 16 -16.62 -13.75 5.86
CA ARG A 16 -17.51 -13.35 4.76
C ARG A 16 -18.64 -12.43 5.22
N ALA A 17 -19.24 -12.71 6.38
CA ALA A 17 -20.30 -11.84 6.94
C ALA A 17 -19.76 -10.43 7.26
N THR A 18 -18.59 -10.33 7.90
CA THR A 18 -17.96 -9.03 8.19
C THR A 18 -17.58 -8.25 6.93
N LEU A 19 -17.08 -8.93 5.90
CA LEU A 19 -16.81 -8.29 4.61
C LEU A 19 -18.09 -7.77 3.96
N GLN A 20 -19.19 -8.52 4.09
CA GLN A 20 -20.50 -8.12 3.56
C GLN A 20 -21.04 -6.85 4.23
N GLU A 21 -20.86 -6.70 5.55
CA GLU A 21 -21.26 -5.46 6.25
C GLU A 21 -20.58 -4.21 5.67
N SER A 22 -19.32 -4.32 5.23
CA SER A 22 -18.60 -3.19 4.59
C SER A 22 -19.18 -2.86 3.22
N VAL A 23 -19.53 -3.89 2.45
CA VAL A 23 -20.20 -3.74 1.15
C VAL A 23 -21.60 -3.13 1.31
N ASP A 24 -22.36 -3.58 2.31
CA ASP A 24 -23.69 -3.06 2.62
C ASP A 24 -23.61 -1.59 3.08
N ALA A 25 -22.48 -1.17 3.67
CA ALA A 25 -22.16 0.22 3.99
C ALA A 25 -21.67 1.05 2.79
N GLY A 26 -21.59 0.45 1.59
CA GLY A 26 -21.26 1.11 0.34
C GLY A 26 -19.82 0.95 -0.14
N VAL A 27 -18.98 0.12 0.49
CA VAL A 27 -17.64 -0.21 -0.04
C VAL A 27 -17.79 -1.03 -1.33
N PRO A 28 -17.27 -0.58 -2.48
CA PRO A 28 -17.52 -1.26 -3.76
C PRO A 28 -17.03 -2.70 -3.80
N GLU A 29 -15.84 -2.94 -3.24
CA GLU A 29 -15.15 -4.23 -3.25
C GLU A 29 -14.25 -4.34 -2.02
N ILE A 30 -14.22 -5.53 -1.43
CA ILE A 30 -13.28 -5.86 -0.36
C ILE A 30 -12.84 -7.32 -0.48
N VAL A 31 -11.53 -7.55 -0.34
CA VAL A 31 -10.89 -8.86 -0.32
C VAL A 31 -10.05 -8.95 0.95
N ALA A 32 -10.15 -10.08 1.66
CA ALA A 32 -9.33 -10.33 2.83
C ALA A 32 -8.72 -11.73 2.79
N ALA A 33 -7.48 -11.82 3.26
CA ALA A 33 -6.79 -13.07 3.52
C ALA A 33 -6.24 -13.06 4.95
N ILE A 34 -6.53 -14.12 5.71
CA ILE A 34 -6.14 -14.28 7.11
C ILE A 34 -5.43 -15.62 7.30
N SER A 35 -4.53 -15.69 8.28
CA SER A 35 -3.94 -16.96 8.71
C SER A 35 -3.92 -17.06 10.22
N SER A 36 -4.26 -18.22 10.76
CA SER A 36 -4.10 -18.47 12.20
C SER A 36 -2.65 -18.79 12.55
N SER A 37 -2.27 -18.68 13.83
CA SER A 37 -0.97 -19.13 14.33
C SER A 37 -0.71 -20.63 14.11
N LYS A 38 -1.77 -21.41 13.84
CA LYS A 38 -1.70 -22.83 13.47
C LYS A 38 -1.54 -23.05 11.95
N GLY A 39 -1.38 -21.98 11.18
CA GLY A 39 -1.15 -22.05 9.73
C GLY A 39 -2.39 -22.41 8.92
N ILE A 40 -3.59 -22.02 9.36
CA ILE A 40 -4.82 -22.18 8.57
C ILE A 40 -4.99 -20.91 7.71
N PRO A 41 -4.59 -20.88 6.43
CA PRO A 41 -4.91 -19.77 5.54
C PRO A 41 -6.39 -19.81 5.16
N LEU A 42 -7.01 -18.64 5.16
CA LEU A 42 -8.39 -18.40 4.77
C LEU A 42 -8.42 -17.12 3.93
N SER A 43 -9.23 -17.09 2.88
CA SER A 43 -9.43 -15.91 2.05
C SER A 43 -10.88 -15.81 1.62
N SER A 44 -11.44 -14.61 1.62
CA SER A 44 -12.82 -14.32 1.22
C SER A 44 -12.90 -12.95 0.57
N SER A 45 -13.92 -12.76 -0.26
CA SER A 45 -14.15 -11.51 -0.97
C SER A 45 -15.66 -11.21 -1.17
N THR A 46 -16.02 -9.94 -1.35
CA THR A 46 -17.40 -9.50 -1.69
C THR A 46 -17.42 -8.10 -2.34
N ASN A 47 -18.48 -7.78 -3.11
CA ASN A 47 -18.75 -6.50 -3.78
C ASN A 47 -20.22 -6.05 -3.72
N CYS A 48 -20.41 -4.75 -3.97
CA CYS A 48 -21.71 -4.20 -4.34
C CYS A 48 -22.07 -4.64 -5.78
N ALA A 49 -23.22 -5.27 -5.95
CA ALA A 49 -23.72 -5.68 -7.27
C ALA A 49 -24.11 -4.49 -8.19
N GLU A 50 -24.31 -3.28 -7.63
CA GLU A 50 -24.82 -2.10 -8.37
C GLU A 50 -23.74 -1.25 -9.05
N ILE A 51 -22.48 -1.30 -8.61
CA ILE A 51 -21.40 -0.49 -9.20
C ILE A 51 -20.81 -1.27 -10.38
N GLU A 52 -21.37 -1.04 -11.59
CA GLU A 52 -21.02 -1.45 -12.98
C GLU A 52 -19.67 -2.18 -13.27
N THR A 53 -19.26 -3.14 -12.46
CA THR A 53 -18.09 -3.98 -12.70
C THR A 53 -18.56 -5.42 -12.73
N SER A 54 -19.00 -5.85 -13.91
CA SER A 54 -19.43 -7.22 -14.24
C SER A 54 -18.29 -8.25 -14.21
N LYS A 55 -17.22 -8.01 -13.45
CA LYS A 55 -16.16 -8.99 -13.25
C LYS A 55 -16.42 -9.72 -11.93
N ASP A 56 -16.52 -11.03 -11.99
CA ASP A 56 -16.52 -11.89 -10.81
C ASP A 56 -15.31 -11.53 -9.94
N ILE A 57 -15.54 -11.28 -8.65
CA ILE A 57 -14.43 -11.03 -7.73
C ILE A 57 -13.69 -12.33 -7.46
N ASP A 58 -12.39 -12.31 -7.74
CA ASP A 58 -11.46 -13.38 -7.38
C ASP A 58 -10.60 -12.93 -6.20
N ILE A 59 -10.24 -13.87 -5.31
CA ILE A 59 -9.31 -13.59 -4.20
C ILE A 59 -7.91 -13.16 -4.69
N ASN A 60 -7.58 -13.43 -5.95
CA ASN A 60 -6.34 -13.08 -6.63
C ASN A 60 -6.43 -11.77 -7.40
N ASN A 61 -7.56 -11.05 -7.31
CA ASN A 61 -7.65 -9.67 -7.75
C ASN A 61 -6.51 -8.84 -7.13
N VAL A 62 -5.91 -7.97 -7.94
CA VAL A 62 -4.76 -7.18 -7.53
C VAL A 62 -5.12 -5.72 -7.29
N PHE A 63 -4.56 -5.18 -6.22
CA PHE A 63 -4.77 -3.81 -5.74
C PHE A 63 -3.44 -3.08 -5.65
N GLY A 64 -3.45 -1.77 -5.90
CA GLY A 64 -2.35 -0.92 -5.44
C GLY A 64 -2.31 -0.93 -3.92
N ILE A 65 -1.19 -1.33 -3.32
CA ILE A 65 -1.09 -1.56 -1.86
C ILE A 65 -0.65 -0.32 -1.09
N GLY A 66 -0.39 0.80 -1.78
CA GLY A 66 0.02 2.07 -1.21
C GLY A 66 1.18 1.90 -0.23
N SER A 67 1.13 2.59 0.91
CA SER A 67 2.20 2.60 1.93
C SER A 67 2.61 1.23 2.48
N ILE A 68 1.88 0.15 2.24
CA ILE A 68 2.37 -1.22 2.52
C ILE A 68 3.67 -1.49 1.75
N THR A 69 3.86 -0.86 0.59
CA THR A 69 5.11 -0.88 -0.20
C THR A 69 6.35 -0.58 0.64
N LYS A 70 6.26 0.36 1.60
CA LYS A 70 7.38 0.76 2.46
C LYS A 70 7.90 -0.39 3.33
N VAL A 71 7.05 -1.37 3.66
CA VAL A 71 7.47 -2.59 4.38
C VAL A 71 8.45 -3.41 3.54
N PHE A 72 8.18 -3.56 2.24
CA PHE A 72 9.07 -4.29 1.33
C PHE A 72 10.38 -3.53 1.10
N VAL A 73 10.32 -2.21 0.97
CA VAL A 73 11.52 -1.36 0.86
C VAL A 73 12.37 -1.44 2.12
N ALA A 74 11.77 -1.41 3.31
CA ALA A 74 12.46 -1.62 4.57
C ALA A 74 13.16 -2.99 4.61
N VAL A 75 12.48 -4.06 4.17
CA VAL A 75 13.07 -5.40 4.06
C VAL A 75 14.35 -5.39 3.24
N VAL A 76 14.33 -4.79 2.05
CA VAL A 76 15.51 -4.69 1.18
C VAL A 76 16.62 -3.87 1.82
N ILE A 77 16.31 -2.73 2.45
CA ILE A 77 17.31 -1.89 3.11
C ILE A 77 18.05 -2.66 4.21
N PHE A 78 17.32 -3.38 5.05
CA PHE A 78 17.95 -4.17 6.09
C PHE A 78 18.69 -5.40 5.55
N GLN A 79 18.25 -6.02 4.46
CA GLN A 79 19.05 -7.05 3.77
C GLN A 79 20.40 -6.46 3.32
N LEU A 80 20.41 -5.23 2.78
CA LEU A 80 21.65 -4.52 2.46
C LEU A 80 22.52 -4.24 3.71
N ILE A 81 21.90 -3.98 4.88
CA ILE A 81 22.62 -3.85 6.15
C ILE A 81 23.24 -5.18 6.58
N GLU A 82 22.51 -6.30 6.45
CA GLU A 82 23.02 -7.64 6.74
C GLU A 82 24.19 -8.03 5.81
N GLU A 83 24.11 -7.62 4.54
CA GLU A 83 25.18 -7.73 3.56
C GLU A 83 26.34 -6.74 3.78
N ARG A 84 26.28 -5.92 4.84
CA ARG A 84 27.27 -4.88 5.19
C ARG A 84 27.47 -3.81 4.12
N LYS A 85 26.48 -3.61 3.25
CA LYS A 85 26.48 -2.56 2.22
C LYS A 85 25.97 -1.23 2.76
N LEU A 86 25.15 -1.26 3.81
CA LEU A 86 24.60 -0.09 4.49
C LEU A 86 24.70 -0.27 6.01
N THR A 87 24.51 0.82 6.74
CA THR A 87 24.28 0.83 8.19
C THR A 87 23.11 1.77 8.50
N LEU A 88 22.48 1.63 9.65
CA LEU A 88 21.44 2.56 10.11
C LEU A 88 21.97 4.02 10.22
N SER A 89 23.25 4.19 10.49
CA SER A 89 23.94 5.50 10.55
C SER A 89 24.43 6.03 9.20
N THR A 90 24.30 5.27 8.11
CA THR A 90 24.73 5.72 6.78
C THR A 90 23.91 6.94 6.38
N ARG A 91 24.56 8.05 6.03
CA ARG A 91 23.91 9.27 5.54
C ARG A 91 23.69 9.18 4.04
N LEU A 92 22.60 9.75 3.54
CA LEU A 92 22.34 9.80 2.10
C LEU A 92 23.43 10.56 1.34
N GLY A 93 23.93 11.67 1.89
CA GLY A 93 25.00 12.46 1.28
C GLY A 93 26.32 11.70 1.07
N ASP A 94 26.51 10.58 1.76
CA ASP A 94 27.69 9.73 1.59
C ASP A 94 27.55 8.72 0.44
N ILE A 95 26.31 8.43 0.00
CA ILE A 95 25.99 7.34 -0.93
C ILE A 95 25.23 7.79 -2.18
N LEU A 96 24.65 8.99 -2.19
CA LEU A 96 23.93 9.55 -3.33
C LEU A 96 24.66 10.75 -3.93
N PRO A 97 24.66 10.87 -5.27
CA PRO A 97 25.13 12.07 -5.97
C PRO A 97 24.46 13.36 -5.46
N PRO A 98 25.21 14.48 -5.28
CA PRO A 98 24.66 15.73 -4.77
C PRO A 98 23.52 16.32 -5.61
N ASP A 99 23.52 16.11 -6.92
CA ASP A 99 22.48 16.55 -7.84
C ASP A 99 21.13 15.85 -7.63
N ILE A 100 21.13 14.65 -7.04
CA ILE A 100 19.89 13.95 -6.63
C ILE A 100 19.32 14.55 -5.34
N LEU A 101 20.18 15.08 -4.48
CA LEU A 101 19.80 15.62 -3.17
C LEU A 101 19.49 17.12 -3.22
N ASP A 102 19.84 17.79 -4.33
CA ASP A 102 19.65 19.22 -4.50
C ASP A 102 18.18 19.62 -4.39
N GLY A 103 17.91 20.70 -3.67
CA GLY A 103 16.54 21.18 -3.42
C GLY A 103 15.72 20.35 -2.43
N ILE A 104 16.24 19.25 -1.86
CA ILE A 104 15.54 18.45 -0.84
C ILE A 104 16.10 18.78 0.55
N ALA A 105 15.33 19.54 1.34
CA ALA A 105 15.72 19.92 2.69
C ALA A 105 16.04 18.69 3.56
N ASN A 106 17.13 18.77 4.33
CA ASN A 106 17.61 17.72 5.25
C ASN A 106 18.04 16.40 4.59
N ALA A 107 17.92 16.23 3.27
CA ALA A 107 18.16 14.94 2.61
C ALA A 107 19.61 14.46 2.75
N ALA A 108 20.60 15.32 2.53
CA ALA A 108 22.01 14.94 2.62
C ALA A 108 22.43 14.48 4.02
N ASP A 109 21.80 15.04 5.06
CA ASP A 109 22.09 14.72 6.46
C ASP A 109 21.28 13.52 6.96
N ALA A 110 20.21 13.14 6.25
CA ALA A 110 19.35 12.06 6.65
C ALA A 110 20.08 10.72 6.66
N THR A 111 20.00 10.03 7.80
CA THR A 111 20.49 8.65 7.94
C THR A 111 19.41 7.65 7.55
N ILE A 112 19.83 6.42 7.24
CA ILE A 112 18.90 5.31 6.98
C ILE A 112 17.90 5.13 8.14
N ASP A 113 18.35 5.24 9.39
CA ASP A 113 17.50 5.17 10.59
C ASP A 113 16.37 6.19 10.58
N ILE A 114 16.70 7.48 10.36
CA ILE A 114 15.70 8.55 10.43
C ILE A 114 14.76 8.59 9.23
N LEU A 115 15.15 7.95 8.11
CA LEU A 115 14.27 7.74 6.97
C LEU A 115 13.27 6.62 7.25
N LEU A 116 13.73 5.51 7.82
CA LEU A 116 12.88 4.35 8.11
C LEU A 116 11.90 4.59 9.27
N ASN A 117 12.19 5.55 10.15
CA ASN A 117 11.32 5.90 11.29
C ASN A 117 10.51 7.20 11.10
N HIS A 118 10.57 7.81 9.90
CA HIS A 118 9.86 9.06 9.57
C HIS A 118 10.27 10.30 10.39
N THR A 119 11.52 10.41 10.84
CA THR A 119 12.01 11.59 11.58
C THR A 119 13.07 12.40 10.82
N SER A 120 13.20 12.24 9.51
CA SER A 120 14.19 12.96 8.69
C SER A 120 13.91 14.45 8.56
N GLY A 121 12.64 14.87 8.73
CA GLY A 121 12.22 16.24 8.48
C GLY A 121 12.31 16.64 7.00
N VAL A 122 12.39 15.67 6.09
CA VAL A 122 12.19 15.90 4.65
C VAL A 122 10.70 16.16 4.45
N GLU A 123 10.37 17.26 3.78
CA GLU A 123 8.98 17.62 3.52
C GLU A 123 8.26 16.53 2.73
N SER A 124 7.06 16.18 3.18
CA SER A 124 6.21 15.22 2.50
C SER A 124 5.53 15.90 1.32
N TRP A 125 5.71 15.33 0.13
CA TRP A 125 4.95 15.72 -1.06
C TRP A 125 3.46 15.32 -0.97
N GLU A 126 3.10 14.44 -0.02
CA GLU A 126 1.70 14.06 0.25
C GLU A 126 0.96 15.12 1.08
N ASP A 127 1.68 16.02 1.76
CA ASP A 127 1.10 17.08 2.61
C ASP A 127 1.09 18.47 1.95
N ASP A 128 1.69 18.59 0.76
CA ASP A 128 1.69 19.82 -0.01
C ASP A 128 0.41 19.91 -0.88
N PRO A 129 -0.52 20.83 -0.57
CA PRO A 129 -1.76 20.99 -1.34
C PRO A 129 -1.53 21.48 -2.78
N ILE A 130 -0.42 22.19 -3.04
CA ILE A 130 -0.02 22.60 -4.38
C ILE A 130 0.54 21.39 -5.14
N TRP A 131 1.31 20.53 -4.49
CA TRP A 131 1.85 19.33 -5.13
C TRP A 131 0.80 18.23 -5.36
N ILE A 132 -0.15 18.02 -4.45
CA ILE A 132 -1.31 17.13 -4.72
C ILE A 132 -2.06 17.59 -5.99
N ALA A 133 -2.19 18.90 -6.17
CA ALA A 133 -2.79 19.50 -7.35
C ALA A 133 -1.90 19.41 -8.60
N GLU A 134 -0.59 19.68 -8.49
CA GLU A 134 0.33 19.82 -9.62
C GLU A 134 1.09 18.53 -9.96
N GLY A 135 1.60 17.81 -8.96
CA GLY A 135 2.34 16.54 -9.09
C GLY A 135 1.46 15.32 -9.40
N ARG A 136 0.14 15.40 -9.20
CA ARG A 136 -0.84 14.48 -9.83
C ARG A 136 -1.20 14.87 -11.27
N GLY A 137 -0.62 15.95 -11.80
CA GLY A 137 -0.66 16.25 -13.23
C GLY A 137 -1.73 17.20 -13.72
N MET A 138 -2.15 18.21 -12.96
CA MET A 138 -3.16 19.15 -13.49
C MET A 138 -2.69 20.02 -14.67
N ARG A 139 -1.39 20.09 -15.02
CA ARG A 139 -0.95 20.77 -16.26
C ARG A 139 0.20 20.14 -17.08
N SER A 140 0.94 19.14 -16.58
CA SER A 140 2.02 18.50 -17.36
C SER A 140 2.50 17.18 -16.75
N THR A 141 1.77 16.08 -16.97
CA THR A 141 2.29 14.73 -16.72
C THR A 141 2.36 13.97 -18.04
N TYR A 142 3.56 13.45 -18.34
CA TYR A 142 3.77 12.29 -19.22
C TYR A 142 4.57 11.27 -18.36
N PHE A 143 4.24 9.98 -18.25
CA PHE A 143 3.39 9.13 -19.09
C PHE A 143 2.40 8.26 -18.31
N GLU A 144 1.11 8.54 -18.48
CA GLU A 144 0.15 7.53 -18.95
C GLU A 144 0.16 7.55 -20.49
N GLY A 145 0.13 6.39 -21.16
CA GLY A 145 0.09 6.29 -22.62
C GLY A 145 1.17 5.44 -23.30
N PHE A 146 2.13 4.86 -22.57
CA PHE A 146 3.09 3.90 -23.16
C PHE A 146 2.67 2.44 -23.10
N GLU A 147 1.82 2.09 -22.13
CA GLU A 147 1.31 0.73 -21.99
C GLU A 147 -0.21 0.80 -21.86
N LYS A 148 -0.92 -0.02 -22.64
CA LYS A 148 -2.32 -0.32 -22.34
C LYS A 148 -2.34 -1.03 -20.98
N PRO A 149 -3.32 -0.75 -20.10
CA PRO A 149 -3.56 -1.60 -18.94
C PRO A 149 -3.54 -3.06 -19.42
N GLY A 150 -2.70 -3.89 -18.80
CA GLY A 150 -2.60 -5.28 -19.21
C GLY A 150 -3.96 -5.96 -19.20
N GLU A 151 -4.17 -6.91 -20.10
CA GLU A 151 -5.36 -7.76 -20.05
C GLU A 151 -5.30 -8.58 -18.75
N GLY A 152 -6.13 -8.25 -17.77
CA GLY A 152 -6.12 -8.91 -16.46
C GLY A 152 -7.16 -8.42 -15.46
N PRO A 153 -7.29 -9.11 -14.32
CA PRO A 153 -8.19 -8.74 -13.23
C PRO A 153 -7.57 -7.62 -12.37
N VAL A 154 -7.51 -6.41 -12.91
CA VAL A 154 -7.13 -5.20 -12.15
C VAL A 154 -8.39 -4.59 -11.56
N THR A 155 -8.41 -4.40 -10.25
CA THR A 155 -9.53 -3.77 -9.54
C THR A 155 -9.45 -2.25 -9.61
N SER A 156 -10.61 -1.60 -9.59
CA SER A 156 -10.63 -0.14 -9.46
C SER A 156 -10.18 0.29 -8.07
N ARG A 157 -9.44 1.41 -8.00
CA ARG A 157 -9.08 2.06 -6.74
C ARG A 157 -10.10 3.12 -6.41
N TYR A 158 -10.54 3.14 -5.16
CA TYR A 158 -11.47 4.15 -4.67
C TYR A 158 -10.90 4.89 -3.48
N HIS A 159 -11.15 6.20 -3.43
CA HIS A 159 -10.86 7.04 -2.28
C HIS A 159 -12.17 7.54 -1.68
N TRP A 160 -12.28 7.50 -0.35
CA TRP A 160 -13.43 8.01 0.37
C TRP A 160 -13.26 9.50 0.68
N ALA A 161 -13.81 10.34 -0.20
CA ALA A 161 -13.74 11.79 -0.11
C ALA A 161 -14.99 12.35 0.56
N THR A 162 -14.87 12.68 1.84
CA THR A 162 -15.92 13.42 2.56
C THR A 162 -16.11 14.81 1.98
N GLU A 163 -17.26 15.45 2.22
CA GLU A 163 -17.48 16.85 1.81
C GLU A 163 -16.40 17.81 2.31
N ILE A 164 -15.88 17.58 3.52
CA ILE A 164 -14.78 18.38 4.08
C ILE A 164 -13.50 18.19 3.27
N PHE A 165 -13.13 16.94 2.97
CA PHE A 165 -11.96 16.65 2.13
C PHE A 165 -12.09 17.31 0.76
N ILE A 166 -13.26 17.19 0.12
CA ILE A 166 -13.51 17.78 -1.21
C ILE A 166 -13.40 19.29 -1.16
N LYS A 167 -13.95 19.92 -0.13
CA LYS A 167 -13.90 21.37 0.05
C LYS A 167 -12.47 21.86 0.26
N ASP A 168 -11.69 21.15 1.07
CA ASP A 168 -10.39 21.64 1.53
C ASP A 168 -9.24 21.22 0.57
N ALA A 169 -9.27 20.00 0.04
CA ALA A 169 -8.24 19.45 -0.86
C ALA A 169 -8.63 19.50 -2.35
N GLY A 170 -9.92 19.63 -2.67
CA GLY A 170 -10.43 19.55 -4.04
C GLY A 170 -10.47 18.12 -4.60
N ILE A 171 -11.07 17.98 -5.79
CA ILE A 171 -11.03 16.72 -6.55
C ILE A 171 -10.62 17.05 -7.99
N CYS A 172 -9.70 16.28 -8.55
CA CYS A 172 -9.42 16.32 -9.98
C CYS A 172 -10.67 15.92 -10.79
N PRO A 173 -11.18 16.76 -11.70
CA PRO A 173 -12.38 16.47 -12.49
C PRO A 173 -12.30 15.19 -13.35
N ALA A 174 -11.10 14.65 -13.57
CA ALA A 174 -10.88 13.40 -14.29
C ALA A 174 -11.33 12.16 -13.50
N PHE A 175 -11.45 12.25 -12.18
CA PHE A 175 -11.92 11.11 -11.37
C PHE A 175 -13.44 11.01 -11.39
N THR A 176 -13.95 9.80 -11.66
CA THR A 176 -15.39 9.54 -11.65
C THR A 176 -15.91 9.29 -10.24
N ARG A 177 -17.18 9.61 -10.00
CA ARG A 177 -17.83 9.43 -8.69
C ARG A 177 -18.89 8.33 -8.81
N PRO A 178 -18.53 7.05 -8.62
CA PRO A 178 -19.47 5.95 -8.80
C PRO A 178 -20.64 5.96 -7.79
N SER A 179 -20.43 6.43 -6.56
CA SER A 179 -21.48 6.49 -5.52
C SER A 179 -21.04 7.34 -4.34
N GLY A 180 -22.00 7.97 -3.62
CA GLY A 180 -21.77 8.54 -2.29
C GLY A 180 -20.50 9.38 -2.18
N PHE A 181 -19.65 9.12 -1.19
CA PHE A 181 -18.35 9.79 -1.02
C PHE A 181 -17.19 9.10 -1.77
N LEU A 182 -17.46 8.15 -2.66
CA LEU A 182 -16.43 7.41 -3.37
C LEU A 182 -15.99 8.12 -4.64
N ILE A 183 -14.69 8.29 -4.76
CA ILE A 183 -14.02 8.74 -5.98
C ILE A 183 -13.25 7.57 -6.57
N ASN A 184 -13.44 7.29 -7.85
CA ASN A 184 -12.61 6.35 -8.59
C ASN A 184 -11.24 6.98 -8.89
N ALA A 185 -10.24 6.57 -8.12
CA ALA A 185 -8.85 7.00 -8.22
C ALA A 185 -8.01 6.02 -9.06
N SER A 186 -8.63 5.18 -9.89
CA SER A 186 -7.92 4.19 -10.71
C SER A 186 -6.95 4.82 -11.71
N ALA A 187 -7.22 6.05 -12.14
CA ALA A 187 -6.34 6.85 -12.99
C ALA A 187 -5.21 7.58 -12.23
N SER A 188 -5.05 7.36 -10.91
CA SER A 188 -3.94 7.96 -10.16
C SER A 188 -2.63 7.23 -10.47
N ASN A 189 -1.60 7.94 -10.91
CA ASN A 189 -0.35 7.30 -11.29
C ASN A 189 0.39 6.68 -10.08
N LEU A 190 0.57 5.35 -10.04
CA LEU A 190 1.38 4.67 -9.02
C LEU A 190 2.87 4.98 -9.14
N SER A 191 3.34 5.38 -10.33
CA SER A 191 4.74 5.72 -10.56
C SER A 191 5.19 6.95 -9.78
N VAL A 192 4.26 7.84 -9.39
CA VAL A 192 4.59 8.97 -8.49
C VAL A 192 4.90 8.48 -7.07
N GLU A 193 4.33 7.34 -6.68
CA GLU A 193 4.53 6.76 -5.35
C GLU A 193 5.79 5.90 -5.30
N TRP A 194 6.19 5.24 -6.39
CA TRP A 194 7.40 4.41 -6.52
C TRP A 194 7.72 3.57 -5.26
N THR A 195 8.85 3.80 -4.58
CA THR A 195 9.24 3.11 -3.34
C THR A 195 8.35 3.42 -2.13
N ALA A 196 7.54 4.48 -2.18
CA ALA A 196 6.62 4.86 -1.13
C ALA A 196 5.23 4.19 -1.27
N GLY A 197 4.84 3.71 -2.46
CA GLY A 197 3.49 3.16 -2.65
C GLY A 197 3.18 2.37 -3.92
N GLY A 198 4.14 2.25 -4.84
CA GLY A 198 3.88 1.79 -6.21
C GLY A 198 3.65 0.29 -6.41
N ILE A 199 3.70 -0.57 -5.38
CA ILE A 199 3.49 -2.01 -5.55
C ILE A 199 2.01 -2.31 -5.81
N VAL A 200 1.76 -3.25 -6.71
CA VAL A 200 0.45 -3.89 -6.93
C VAL A 200 0.55 -5.35 -6.45
N SER A 201 -0.40 -5.80 -5.65
CA SER A 201 -0.41 -7.15 -5.08
C SER A 201 -1.83 -7.66 -4.81
N SER A 202 -1.98 -8.96 -4.60
CA SER A 202 -3.20 -9.60 -4.12
C SER A 202 -3.18 -9.77 -2.59
N ALA A 203 -4.36 -9.94 -1.97
CA ALA A 203 -4.45 -10.23 -0.53
C ALA A 203 -3.74 -11.56 -0.14
N PRO A 204 -3.86 -12.66 -0.90
CA PRO A 204 -3.08 -13.87 -0.64
C PRO A 204 -1.56 -13.66 -0.69
N ASP A 205 -1.04 -12.83 -1.61
CA ASP A 205 0.40 -12.59 -1.71
C ASP A 205 0.93 -11.70 -0.58
N LEU A 206 0.14 -10.71 -0.13
CA LEU A 206 0.45 -9.95 1.08
C LEU A 206 0.49 -10.86 2.30
N LEU A 207 -0.49 -11.76 2.45
CA LEU A 207 -0.52 -12.73 3.55
C LEU A 207 0.71 -13.64 3.55
N LYS A 208 1.11 -14.17 2.37
CA LYS A 208 2.34 -14.96 2.22
C LYS A 208 3.57 -14.17 2.65
N SER A 209 3.67 -12.90 2.24
CA SER A 209 4.79 -12.03 2.56
C SER A 209 4.89 -11.74 4.06
N ILE A 210 3.77 -11.45 4.71
CA ILE A 210 3.70 -11.22 6.16
C ILE A 210 4.08 -12.48 6.94
N ILE A 211 3.61 -13.65 6.51
CA ILE A 211 3.99 -14.94 7.12
C ILE A 211 5.50 -15.17 6.97
N ALA A 212 6.05 -14.95 5.77
CA ALA A 212 7.47 -15.12 5.52
C ALA A 212 8.32 -14.13 6.34
N LEU A 213 7.87 -12.90 6.51
CA LEU A 213 8.51 -11.91 7.38
C LEU A 213 8.47 -12.36 8.86
N ARG A 214 7.29 -12.73 9.37
CA ARG A 214 7.09 -13.22 10.74
C ARG A 214 7.97 -14.43 11.04
N ASP A 215 8.06 -15.36 10.09
CA ASP A 215 8.80 -16.62 10.25
C ASP A 215 10.31 -16.46 9.98
N GLY A 216 10.81 -15.23 9.82
CA GLY A 216 12.22 -14.92 9.64
C GLY A 216 12.81 -15.37 8.29
N ARG A 217 11.97 -15.58 7.28
CA ARG A 217 12.41 -15.98 5.93
C ARG A 217 12.83 -14.81 5.05
N LEU A 218 12.32 -13.61 5.33
CA LEU A 218 12.65 -12.38 4.60
C LEU A 218 13.62 -11.46 5.37
N ALA A 219 13.74 -11.66 6.68
CA ALA A 219 14.50 -10.81 7.58
C ALA A 219 15.02 -11.63 8.77
N SER A 220 16.22 -11.32 9.27
CA SER A 220 16.72 -11.97 10.49
C SER A 220 15.88 -11.62 11.73
N PRO A 221 15.92 -12.45 12.78
CA PRO A 221 15.28 -12.09 14.06
C PRO A 221 15.77 -10.75 14.63
N SER A 222 17.06 -10.41 14.47
CA SER A 222 17.61 -9.13 14.90
C SER A 222 16.98 -7.94 14.19
N PHE A 223 16.75 -8.03 12.87
CA PHE A 223 15.98 -7.04 12.13
C PHE A 223 14.59 -6.89 12.73
N LEU A 224 13.88 -8.00 12.96
CA LEU A 224 12.48 -7.97 13.37
C LEU A 224 12.33 -7.30 14.74
N GLU A 225 13.33 -7.44 15.61
CA GLU A 225 13.37 -6.71 16.87
C GLU A 225 13.60 -5.21 16.64
N VAL A 226 14.50 -4.80 15.75
CA VAL A 226 14.68 -3.36 15.42
C VAL A 226 13.37 -2.74 14.96
N MET A 227 12.66 -3.36 14.01
CA MET A 227 11.37 -2.87 13.52
C MET A 227 10.30 -2.74 14.61
N LYS A 228 10.35 -3.56 15.66
CA LYS A 228 9.40 -3.49 16.80
C LYS A 228 9.80 -2.45 17.84
N THR A 229 11.04 -1.98 17.81
CA THR A 229 11.61 -1.11 18.85
C THR A 229 11.59 0.37 18.49
N TRP A 230 11.35 0.75 17.23
CA TRP A 230 11.11 2.15 16.89
C TRP A 230 9.86 2.65 17.64
N ARG A 231 10.10 3.53 18.60
CA ARG A 231 9.09 4.28 19.32
C ARG A 231 9.32 5.74 19.01
N THR A 232 8.32 6.38 18.42
CA THR A 232 8.22 7.83 18.27
C THR A 232 7.89 8.47 19.62
#